data_AF-D3ATP6-F1
#
_entry.id   AF-D3ATP6-F1
#
_cell.length_a   1.000
_cell.length_b   1.000
_cell.length_c   1.000
_cell.angle_alpha   90.00
_cell.angle_beta   90.00
_cell.angle_gamma   90.00
#
_symmetry.space_group_name_H-M   'P 1'
#
loop_
_entity.id
_entity.type
_entity.pdbx_description
1 polymer ?
#
loop_
_entity_poly.entity_id
_entity_poly.type
_entity_poly.pdbx_seq_one_letter_code
_entity_poly.pdbx_strand_id
1 'polypeptide(L)'
;AFLPPVLRGLGIAAFISLLLTTGNALLVSETSVISNDILPRIWPDADERQGLLISRGVVVALGGLAVILGLYFQSVCAVMLLFVGMYGASIFPPVLLSVVFPKRELRSETVALCMGITAVLTLTLDLIPAFPAEGIFIGVPVHLILLLGLSKAESWRIEPAGEEVQV
;
A
#
# COMPACT_ATOMS: atom_id res chain seq x y z
N ALA A 1 -11.56 -24.19 31.86
CA ALA A 1 -10.94 -23.10 32.64
C ALA A 1 -9.43 -23.31 32.60
N PHE A 2 -8.71 -22.63 31.71
CA PHE A 2 -7.39 -23.11 31.24
C PHE A 2 -6.16 -22.40 31.84
N LEU A 3 -6.31 -21.32 32.62
CA LEU A 3 -5.18 -20.58 33.21
C LEU A 3 -5.56 -19.98 34.58
N PRO A 4 -4.60 -19.84 35.53
CA PRO A 4 -4.79 -19.10 36.78
C PRO A 4 -5.26 -17.66 36.53
N PRO A 5 -6.06 -17.04 37.43
CA PRO A 5 -6.64 -15.71 37.21
C PRO A 5 -5.63 -14.62 36.85
N VAL A 6 -4.47 -14.61 37.52
CA VAL A 6 -3.38 -13.65 37.26
C VAL A 6 -2.79 -13.83 35.86
N LEU A 7 -2.49 -15.07 35.46
CA LEU A 7 -1.95 -15.38 34.13
C LEU A 7 -2.97 -15.12 33.01
N ARG A 8 -4.27 -15.29 33.29
CA ARG A 8 -5.33 -14.90 32.35
C ARG A 8 -5.36 -13.41 32.11
N GLY A 9 -5.35 -12.62 33.19
CA GLY A 9 -5.32 -11.16 33.09
C GLY A 9 -4.08 -10.66 32.33
N LEU A 10 -2.92 -11.21 32.68
CA LEU A 10 -1.67 -10.88 32.00
C LEU A 10 -1.69 -11.28 30.52
N GLY A 11 -2.19 -12.48 30.19
CA GLY A 11 -2.27 -12.97 28.82
C GLY A 11 -3.18 -12.12 27.94
N ILE A 12 -4.35 -11.71 28.45
CA ILE A 12 -5.26 -10.82 27.72
C ILE A 12 -4.64 -9.43 27.55
N ALA A 13 -4.01 -8.89 28.60
CA ALA A 13 -3.33 -7.60 28.52
C ALA A 13 -2.19 -7.61 27.49
N ALA A 14 -1.36 -8.67 27.48
CA ALA A 14 -0.28 -8.85 26.52
C ALA A 14 -0.82 -8.95 25.07
N PHE A 15 -1.89 -9.71 24.86
CA PHE A 15 -2.50 -9.85 23.54
C PHE A 15 -3.10 -8.53 23.03
N ILE A 16 -3.83 -7.79 23.87
CA ILE A 16 -4.37 -6.47 23.51
C ILE A 16 -3.23 -5.50 23.22
N SER A 17 -2.18 -5.47 24.06
CA SER A 17 -1.01 -4.62 23.84
C SER A 17 -0.31 -4.91 22.51
N LEU A 18 -0.20 -6.20 22.14
CA LEU A 18 0.36 -6.62 20.87
C LEU A 18 -0.48 -6.10 19.69
N LEU A 19 -1.81 -6.27 19.75
CA LEU A 19 -2.72 -5.78 18.71
C LEU A 19 -2.66 -4.26 18.55
N LEU A 20 -2.65 -3.53 19.68
CA LEU A 20 -2.56 -2.06 19.68
C LEU A 20 -1.24 -1.56 19.09
N THR A 21 -0.13 -2.22 19.38
CA THR A 21 1.19 -1.84 18.86
C THR A 21 1.23 -1.98 17.34
N THR A 22 0.74 -3.10 16.81
CA THR A 22 0.67 -3.33 15.36
C THR A 22 -0.28 -2.34 14.69
N GLY A 23 -1.50 -2.16 15.23
CA GLY A 23 -2.47 -1.22 14.68
C GLY A 23 -1.95 0.22 14.65
N ASN A 24 -1.29 0.66 15.73
CA ASN A 24 -0.69 1.99 15.80
C ASN A 24 0.44 2.16 14.77
N ALA A 25 1.31 1.17 14.60
CA ALA A 25 2.38 1.24 13.61
C ALA A 25 1.84 1.37 12.18
N LEU A 26 0.79 0.63 11.83
CA LEU A 26 0.14 0.72 10.53
C LEU A 26 -0.52 2.08 10.31
N LEU A 27 -1.30 2.59 11.28
CA LEU A 27 -1.93 3.91 11.16
C LEU A 27 -0.90 5.04 10.99
N VAL A 28 0.19 5.00 11.75
CA VAL A 28 1.27 5.99 11.64
C VAL A 28 1.97 5.88 10.29
N SER A 29 2.23 4.67 9.80
CA SER A 29 2.85 4.44 8.49
C SER A 29 2.00 5.02 7.36
N GLU A 30 0.71 4.71 7.31
CA GLU A 30 -0.20 5.24 6.28
C GLU A 30 -0.39 6.76 6.38
N THR A 31 -0.46 7.28 7.61
CA THR A 31 -0.54 8.73 7.85
C THR A 31 0.73 9.43 7.36
N SER A 32 1.91 8.80 7.51
CA SER A 32 3.19 9.33 7.02
C SER A 32 3.21 9.41 5.50
N VAL A 33 2.70 8.39 4.79
CA VAL A 33 2.56 8.43 3.32
C VAL A 33 1.70 9.63 2.91
N ILE A 34 0.54 9.81 3.55
CA ILE A 34 -0.35 10.94 3.23
C ILE A 34 0.30 12.28 3.57
N SER A 35 0.96 12.39 4.72
CA SER A 35 1.53 13.65 5.21
C SER A 35 2.81 14.06 4.47
N ASN A 36 3.61 13.11 3.99
CA ASN A 36 4.89 13.39 3.34
C ASN A 36 4.78 13.37 1.81
N ASP A 37 3.95 12.50 1.23
CA ASP A 37 3.91 12.32 -0.23
C ASP A 37 2.74 13.06 -0.89
N ILE A 38 1.59 13.11 -0.20
CA ILE A 38 0.36 13.69 -0.75
C ILE A 38 0.18 15.14 -0.30
N LEU A 39 0.30 15.41 1.00
CA LEU A 39 0.03 16.72 1.58
C LEU A 39 0.84 17.86 0.93
N PRO A 40 2.17 17.73 0.71
CA PRO A 40 2.94 18.80 0.07
C PRO A 40 2.54 19.05 -1.39
N ARG A 41 1.96 18.06 -2.07
CA ARG A 41 1.49 18.20 -3.46
C ARG A 41 0.14 18.91 -3.55
N ILE A 42 -0.73 18.73 -2.57
CA ILE A 42 -2.08 19.35 -2.56
C ILE A 42 -2.09 20.69 -1.83
N TRP A 43 -1.24 20.86 -0.82
CA TRP A 43 -1.15 22.06 0.01
C TRP A 43 0.32 22.35 0.35
N PRO A 44 1.08 22.90 -0.62
CA PRO A 44 2.51 23.16 -0.46
C PRO A 44 2.82 24.18 0.65
N ASP A 45 1.93 25.14 0.89
CA ASP A 45 2.12 26.22 1.86
C ASP A 45 1.54 25.90 3.26
N ALA A 46 1.38 24.63 3.60
CA ALA A 46 0.82 24.25 4.90
C ALA A 46 1.79 24.57 6.04
N ASP A 47 1.35 25.36 7.03
CA ASP A 47 2.12 25.60 8.24
C ASP A 47 2.26 24.31 9.08
N GLU A 48 3.31 24.21 9.89
CA GLU A 48 3.62 23.00 10.68
C GLU A 48 2.44 22.59 11.59
N ARG A 49 1.75 23.59 12.16
CA ARG A 49 0.54 23.35 12.97
C ARG A 49 -0.61 22.80 12.15
N GLN A 50 -0.78 23.29 10.91
CA GLN A 50 -1.83 22.81 10.01
C GLN A 50 -1.53 21.38 9.56
N GLY A 51 -0.26 21.09 9.21
CA GLY A 51 0.19 19.74 8.88
C GLY A 51 -0.13 18.75 9.99
N LEU A 52 0.23 19.08 11.25
CA LEU A 52 -0.06 18.22 12.39
C LEU A 52 -1.56 17.98 12.61
N LEU A 53 -2.40 19.01 12.43
CA LEU A 53 -3.86 18.87 12.54
C LEU A 53 -4.42 17.94 11.45
N ILE A 54 -3.92 18.07 10.22
CA ILE A 54 -4.32 17.22 9.10
C ILE A 54 -3.91 15.77 9.36
N SER A 55 -2.66 15.51 9.77
CA SER A 55 -2.20 14.17 10.10
C SER A 55 -3.05 13.52 11.19
N ARG A 56 -3.42 14.27 12.25
CA ARG A 56 -4.35 13.77 13.29
C ARG A 56 -5.73 13.43 12.71
N GLY A 57 -6.25 14.25 11.82
CA GLY A 57 -7.50 13.98 11.11
C GLY A 57 -7.44 12.71 10.26
N VAL A 58 -6.33 12.52 9.55
CA VAL A 58 -6.05 11.32 8.74
C VAL A 58 -6.02 10.06 9.62
N VAL A 59 -5.34 10.09 10.77
CA VAL A 59 -5.33 8.95 11.73
C VAL A 59 -6.74 8.57 12.14
N VAL A 60 -7.59 9.54 12.48
CA VAL A 60 -8.99 9.28 12.87
C VAL A 60 -9.78 8.71 11.70
N ALA A 61 -9.60 9.24 10.48
CA ALA A 61 -10.29 8.77 9.29
C ALA A 61 -9.90 7.32 8.93
N LEU A 62 -8.59 7.02 8.88
CA LEU A 62 -8.07 5.68 8.62
C LEU A 62 -8.45 4.68 9.71
N GLY A 63 -8.40 5.10 10.97
CA GLY A 63 -8.86 4.29 12.10
C GLY A 63 -10.35 3.96 12.01
N GLY A 64 -11.18 4.94 11.65
CA GLY A 64 -12.61 4.73 11.38
C GLY A 64 -12.85 3.75 10.23
N LEU A 65 -12.13 3.91 9.12
CA LEU A 65 -12.22 2.99 7.98
C LEU A 65 -11.81 1.55 8.38
N ALA A 66 -10.74 1.40 9.17
CA ALA A 66 -10.28 0.11 9.66
C ALA A 66 -11.35 -0.60 10.52
N VAL A 67 -12.05 0.14 11.40
CA VAL A 67 -13.17 -0.41 12.18
C VAL A 67 -14.31 -0.86 11.27
N ILE A 68 -14.69 -0.04 10.28
CA ILE A 68 -15.76 -0.39 9.33
C ILE A 68 -15.41 -1.67 8.56
N LEU A 69 -14.18 -1.76 8.02
CA LEU A 69 -13.73 -2.95 7.28
C LEU A 69 -13.61 -4.17 8.19
N GLY A 70 -13.15 -4.01 9.43
CA GLY A 70 -13.07 -5.09 10.42
C GLY A 70 -14.43 -5.64 10.85
N LEU A 71 -15.48 -4.82 10.82
CA LEU A 71 -16.85 -5.26 11.06
C LEU A 71 -17.47 -5.92 9.82
N TYR A 72 -17.08 -5.49 8.62
CA TYR A 72 -17.57 -6.07 7.37
C TYR A 72 -17.00 -7.47 7.12
N PHE A 73 -15.68 -7.64 7.27
CA PHE A 73 -15.03 -8.92 7.03
C PHE A 73 -14.89 -9.75 8.30
N GLN A 74 -15.62 -10.87 8.35
CA GLN A 74 -15.63 -11.75 9.53
C GLN A 74 -14.42 -12.70 9.61
N SER A 75 -13.66 -12.85 8.52
CA SER A 75 -12.48 -13.72 8.46
C SER A 75 -11.19 -12.91 8.34
N VAL A 76 -10.39 -12.91 9.41
CA VAL A 76 -9.07 -12.24 9.43
C VAL A 76 -8.14 -12.81 8.36
N CYS A 77 -8.14 -14.14 8.19
CA CYS A 77 -7.29 -14.81 7.21
C CYS A 77 -7.64 -14.40 5.77
N ALA A 78 -8.95 -14.32 5.45
CA ALA A 78 -9.39 -13.94 4.12
C ALA A 78 -9.00 -12.49 3.78
N VAL A 79 -9.19 -11.57 4.73
CA VAL A 79 -8.79 -10.15 4.56
C VAL A 79 -7.29 -10.02 4.35
N MET A 80 -6.51 -10.75 5.15
CA MET A 80 -5.06 -10.74 5.03
C MET A 80 -4.62 -11.21 3.64
N LEU A 81 -5.14 -12.33 3.15
CA LEU A 81 -4.81 -12.85 1.82
C LEU A 81 -5.25 -11.89 0.70
N LEU A 82 -6.45 -11.31 0.81
CA LEU A 82 -6.98 -10.34 -0.15
C LEU A 82 -6.06 -9.12 -0.31
N PHE A 83 -5.74 -8.43 0.80
CA PHE A 83 -4.94 -7.20 0.74
C PHE A 83 -3.45 -7.47 0.51
N VAL A 84 -2.89 -8.57 1.05
CA VAL A 84 -1.50 -8.97 0.77
C VAL A 84 -1.33 -9.36 -0.70
N GLY A 85 -2.31 -10.06 -1.28
CA GLY A 85 -2.33 -10.40 -2.70
C GLY A 85 -2.31 -9.16 -3.59
N MET A 86 -3.22 -8.22 -3.32
CA MET A 86 -3.30 -6.93 -4.02
C MET A 86 -2.01 -6.11 -3.89
N TYR A 87 -1.50 -5.93 -2.67
CA TYR A 87 -0.28 -5.16 -2.40
C TYR A 87 0.93 -5.81 -3.09
N GLY A 88 1.05 -7.13 -2.96
CA GLY A 88 2.10 -7.93 -3.58
C GLY A 88 2.09 -7.80 -5.10
N ALA A 89 0.94 -7.99 -5.75
CA ALA A 89 0.82 -7.88 -7.21
C ALA A 89 1.15 -6.47 -7.74
N SER A 90 0.92 -5.45 -6.93
CA SER A 90 1.09 -4.06 -7.35
C SER A 90 2.52 -3.57 -7.12
N ILE A 91 3.12 -3.80 -5.95
CA ILE A 91 4.41 -3.18 -5.63
C ILE A 91 5.59 -4.07 -6.00
N PHE A 92 5.42 -5.39 -5.96
CA PHE A 92 6.53 -6.31 -6.21
C PHE A 92 7.13 -6.18 -7.63
N PRO A 93 6.35 -6.12 -8.73
CA PRO A 93 6.89 -6.07 -10.08
C PRO A 93 7.80 -4.85 -10.39
N PRO A 94 7.40 -3.59 -10.09
CA PRO A 94 8.28 -2.45 -10.35
C PRO A 94 9.54 -2.47 -9.49
N VAL A 95 9.44 -2.88 -8.21
CA VAL A 95 10.61 -3.02 -7.33
C VAL A 95 11.55 -4.10 -7.85
N LEU A 96 11.04 -5.27 -8.24
CA LEU A 96 11.85 -6.33 -8.82
C LEU A 96 12.58 -5.87 -10.08
N LEU A 97 11.89 -5.17 -10.98
CA LEU A 97 12.51 -4.65 -12.21
C LEU A 97 13.59 -3.60 -11.93
N SER A 98 13.39 -2.72 -10.94
CA SER A 98 14.39 -1.73 -10.55
C SER A 98 15.69 -2.37 -10.03
N VAL A 99 15.59 -3.51 -9.34
CA VAL A 99 16.75 -4.24 -8.80
C VAL A 99 17.42 -5.10 -9.86
N VAL A 100 16.66 -5.80 -10.71
CA VAL A 100 17.18 -6.70 -11.74
C VAL A 100 17.76 -5.92 -12.93
N PHE A 101 17.17 -4.78 -13.30
CA PHE A 101 17.61 -3.93 -14.41
C PHE A 101 17.95 -2.51 -13.92
N PRO A 102 19.01 -2.34 -13.12
CA PRO A 102 19.34 -1.06 -12.48
C PRO A 102 19.70 0.06 -13.47
N LYS A 103 20.01 -0.29 -14.73
CA LYS A 103 20.32 0.67 -15.81
C LYS A 103 19.08 1.15 -16.57
N ARG A 104 17.89 0.66 -16.21
CA ARG A 104 16.66 0.93 -16.94
C ARG A 104 15.75 1.79 -16.07
N GLU A 105 15.54 3.02 -16.50
CA GLU A 105 14.64 3.94 -15.81
C GLU A 105 13.19 3.63 -16.21
N LEU A 106 12.34 3.42 -15.20
CA LEU A 106 10.90 3.32 -15.36
C LEU A 106 10.29 4.68 -15.00
N ARG A 107 9.50 5.24 -15.92
CA ARG A 107 8.83 6.51 -15.68
C ARG A 107 7.83 6.39 -14.52
N SER A 108 7.87 7.37 -13.62
CA SER A 108 7.07 7.34 -12.40
C SER A 108 5.57 7.29 -12.68
N GLU A 109 5.13 7.94 -13.77
CA GLU A 109 3.72 7.95 -14.19
C GLU A 109 3.25 6.57 -14.66
N THR A 110 4.10 5.86 -15.41
CA THR A 110 3.82 4.51 -15.92
C THR A 110 3.78 3.50 -14.79
N VAL A 111 4.72 3.61 -13.84
CA VAL A 111 4.72 2.76 -12.63
C VAL A 111 3.47 3.00 -11.81
N ALA A 112 3.11 4.26 -11.54
CA ALA A 112 1.90 4.60 -10.80
C ALA A 112 0.62 4.06 -11.48
N LEU A 113 0.51 4.21 -12.80
CA LEU A 113 -0.61 3.71 -13.58
C LEU A 113 -0.71 2.18 -13.50
N CYS A 114 0.40 1.47 -13.74
CA CYS A 114 0.43 0.02 -13.70
C CYS A 114 0.09 -0.52 -12.31
N MET A 115 0.64 0.09 -11.24
CA MET A 115 0.32 -0.24 -9.84
C MET A 115 -1.18 -0.13 -9.58
N GLY A 116 -1.83 0.95 -10.02
CA GLY A 116 -3.27 1.14 -9.84
C GLY A 116 -4.10 0.09 -10.58
N ILE A 117 -3.79 -0.17 -11.86
CA ILE A 117 -4.50 -1.16 -12.68
C ILE A 117 -4.38 -2.55 -12.06
N THR A 118 -3.18 -2.96 -11.64
CA THR A 118 -2.94 -4.30 -11.10
C THR A 118 -3.52 -4.47 -9.71
N ALA A 119 -3.53 -3.42 -8.88
CA ALA A 119 -4.18 -3.45 -7.58
C ALA A 119 -5.68 -3.75 -7.73
N VAL A 120 -6.36 -2.96 -8.57
CA VAL A 120 -7.80 -3.13 -8.80
C VAL A 120 -8.09 -4.48 -9.44
N LEU A 121 -7.29 -4.90 -10.42
CA LEU A 121 -7.45 -6.20 -11.07
C LEU A 121 -7.34 -7.34 -10.06
N THR A 122 -6.26 -7.41 -9.28
CA THR A 122 -6.04 -8.47 -8.30
C THR A 122 -7.14 -8.47 -7.23
N LEU A 123 -7.49 -7.30 -6.69
CA LEU A 123 -8.56 -7.20 -5.70
C LEU A 123 -9.90 -7.67 -6.27
N THR A 124 -10.21 -7.34 -7.53
CA THR A 124 -11.47 -7.76 -8.17
C THR A 124 -11.53 -9.27 -8.39
N LEU A 125 -10.40 -9.87 -8.80
CA LEU A 125 -10.30 -11.32 -9.02
C LEU A 125 -10.47 -12.11 -7.72
N ASP A 126 -9.98 -11.57 -6.59
CA ASP A 126 -10.10 -12.21 -5.27
C ASP A 126 -11.47 -11.96 -4.62
N LEU A 127 -12.07 -10.79 -4.85
CA LEU A 127 -13.39 -10.44 -4.30
C LEU A 127 -14.54 -11.12 -5.07
N ILE A 128 -14.38 -11.27 -6.38
CA ILE A 128 -15.30 -11.99 -7.26
C ILE A 128 -14.50 -13.17 -7.81
N PRO A 129 -14.51 -14.34 -7.14
CA PRO A 129 -13.68 -15.49 -7.50
C PRO A 129 -14.13 -16.07 -8.84
N ALA A 130 -13.71 -15.42 -9.93
CA ALA A 130 -13.98 -15.79 -11.31
C ALA A 130 -13.09 -16.95 -11.76
N PHE A 131 -11.98 -17.18 -11.06
CA PHE A 131 -11.02 -18.23 -11.32
C PHE A 131 -10.68 -19.00 -10.03
N PRO A 132 -10.28 -20.28 -10.13
CA PRO A 132 -9.84 -21.08 -8.98
C PRO A 132 -8.41 -20.75 -8.54
N ALA A 133 -7.90 -19.56 -8.86
CA ALA A 133 -6.54 -19.13 -8.55
C ALA A 133 -6.58 -17.78 -7.85
N GLU A 134 -5.72 -17.60 -6.86
CA GLU A 134 -5.53 -16.31 -6.18
C GLU A 134 -5.09 -15.25 -7.21
N GLY A 135 -5.70 -14.07 -7.14
CA GLY A 135 -5.54 -12.96 -8.07
C GLY A 135 -4.10 -12.48 -8.18
N ILE A 136 -3.25 -12.75 -7.19
CA ILE A 136 -1.80 -12.46 -7.24
C ILE A 136 -1.09 -13.23 -8.37
N PHE A 137 -1.49 -14.47 -8.65
CA PHE A 137 -0.88 -15.30 -9.70
C PHE A 137 -1.18 -14.77 -11.11
N ILE A 138 -2.24 -13.99 -11.26
CA ILE A 138 -2.59 -13.31 -12.51
C ILE A 138 -2.04 -11.87 -12.52
N GLY A 139 -2.17 -11.17 -11.39
CA GLY A 139 -1.76 -9.77 -11.24
C GLY A 139 -0.29 -9.54 -11.48
N VAL A 140 0.59 -10.39 -10.92
CA VAL A 140 2.05 -10.24 -11.08
C VAL A 140 2.48 -10.38 -12.56
N PRO A 141 2.12 -11.45 -13.30
CA PRO A 141 2.42 -11.54 -14.72
C PRO A 141 1.84 -10.38 -15.54
N VAL A 142 0.61 -9.98 -15.28
CA VAL A 142 -0.03 -8.86 -15.99
C VAL A 142 0.74 -7.56 -15.75
N HIS A 143 1.14 -7.29 -14.51
CA HIS A 143 1.93 -6.11 -14.18
C HIS A 143 3.26 -6.09 -14.94
N LEU A 144 4.00 -7.21 -14.95
CA LEU A 144 5.26 -7.32 -15.69
C LEU A 144 5.07 -7.06 -17.19
N ILE A 145 4.00 -7.62 -17.77
CA ILE A 145 3.67 -7.39 -19.18
C ILE A 145 3.35 -5.91 -19.44
N LEU A 146 2.56 -5.27 -18.57
CA LEU A 146 2.21 -3.86 -18.70
C LEU A 146 3.45 -2.97 -18.60
N LEU A 147 4.31 -3.17 -17.60
CA LEU A 147 5.52 -2.38 -17.43
C LEU A 147 6.50 -2.55 -18.60
N LEU A 148 6.74 -3.78 -19.04
CA LEU A 148 7.66 -4.03 -20.15
C LEU A 148 7.09 -3.55 -21.49
N GLY A 149 5.79 -3.69 -21.69
CA GLY A 149 5.08 -3.24 -22.89
C GLY A 149 5.06 -1.72 -23.02
N LEU A 150 4.65 -1.01 -21.96
CA LEU A 150 4.59 0.45 -21.95
C LEU A 150 5.99 1.07 -21.92
N SER A 151 6.95 0.49 -21.21
CA SER A 151 8.36 0.96 -21.22
C SER A 151 8.95 0.95 -22.63
N LYS A 152 8.60 -0.02 -23.49
CA LYS A 152 9.07 -0.07 -24.88
C LYS A 152 8.34 0.93 -25.78
N ALA A 153 7.07 1.22 -25.51
CA ALA A 153 6.30 2.21 -26.25
C ALA A 153 6.75 3.65 -25.93
N GLU A 154 7.20 3.90 -24.69
CA GLU A 154 7.62 5.21 -24.21
C GLU A 154 9.04 5.63 -24.62
N SER A 155 9.84 4.76 -25.24
CA SER A 155 11.18 5.11 -25.75
C SER A 155 11.19 6.09 -26.94
N TRP A 156 10.11 6.86 -27.16
CA TRP A 156 9.90 7.78 -28.27
C TRP A 156 9.62 9.24 -27.87
N ARG A 157 9.87 9.65 -26.61
CA ARG A 157 9.98 11.08 -26.26
C ARG A 157 11.27 11.32 -25.47
N ILE A 158 12.23 11.93 -26.16
CA ILE A 158 13.36 12.62 -25.53
C ILE A 158 12.78 13.93 -24.99
N GLU A 159 12.46 13.97 -23.70
CA GLU A 159 12.41 15.25 -22.99
C GLU A 159 13.86 15.62 -22.63
N PRO A 160 14.29 16.85 -22.96
CA PRO A 160 15.66 17.28 -22.69
C PRO A 160 15.89 17.25 -21.18
N ALA A 161 17.04 16.68 -20.79
CA ALA A 161 17.49 16.65 -19.40
C ALA A 161 17.34 18.04 -18.78
N GLY A 162 16.43 18.16 -17.81
CA GLY A 162 16.33 19.35 -16.98
C GLY A 162 17.66 19.52 -16.25
N GLU A 163 18.20 20.73 -16.33
CA GLU A 163 19.46 21.15 -15.74
C GLU A 163 19.60 20.67 -14.29
N GLU A 164 20.82 20.21 -13.97
CA GLU A 164 21.29 20.03 -12.60
C GLU A 164 20.98 21.29 -11.79
N VAL A 165 19.98 21.23 -10.92
CA VAL A 165 19.83 22.18 -9.83
C VAL A 165 20.87 21.78 -8.78
N GLN A 166 22.07 22.36 -8.92
CA GLN A 166 23.04 22.42 -7.83
C GLN A 166 22.49 23.32 -6.73
N VAL A 167 22.27 22.76 -5.54
CA VAL A 167 22.22 23.48 -4.25
C VAL A 167 22.95 22.67 -3.21
#